data_AF-A0A2T2UJ50-F1
#
_entry.id   AF-A0A2T2UJ50-F1
#
_cell.length_a   1.000
_cell.length_b   1.000
_cell.length_c   1.000
_cell.angle_alpha   90.00
_cell.angle_beta   90.00
_cell.angle_gamma   90.00
#
_symmetry.space_group_name_H-M   'P 1'
#
loop_
_entity.id
_entity.type
_entity.pdbx_description
1 polymer ?
#
loop_
_entity_poly.entity_id
_entity_poly.type
_entity_poly.pdbx_seq_one_letter_code
_entity_poly.pdbx_strand_id
1 'polypeptide(L)'
;MRFRYTEWDPVRHGSQQSLFEELFDLFQELLEHTAGDAEEALDWMEQLDDQYDLTEGSDKDLDDFIEELKKRGYLEEGEDG
;
A
#
# COMPACT_ATOMS: atom_id res chain seq x y z
N MET A 1 18.58 -2.01 -39.69
CA MET A 1 18.38 -2.68 -38.39
C MET A 1 17.02 -3.35 -38.40
N ARG A 2 16.92 -4.61 -37.94
CA ARG A 2 15.66 -5.35 -37.87
C ARG A 2 15.29 -5.49 -36.40
N PHE A 3 14.31 -4.71 -35.95
CA PHE A 3 13.77 -4.83 -34.60
C PHE A 3 12.83 -6.04 -34.57
N ARG A 4 13.01 -6.91 -33.57
CA ARG A 4 12.10 -8.03 -33.32
C ARG A 4 11.24 -7.61 -32.14
N TYR A 5 9.93 -7.55 -32.33
CA TYR A 5 9.00 -7.34 -31.23
C TYR A 5 9.11 -8.54 -30.29
N THR A 6 9.62 -8.31 -29.09
CA THR A 6 9.47 -9.23 -27.96
C THR A 6 8.02 -9.13 -27.50
N GLU A 7 7.38 -10.27 -27.26
CA GLU A 7 6.01 -10.34 -26.75
C GLU A 7 5.86 -9.44 -25.51
N TRP A 8 4.70 -8.78 -25.39
CA TRP A 8 4.42 -7.87 -24.29
C TRP A 8 4.53 -8.61 -22.96
N ASP A 9 5.56 -8.28 -22.18
CA ASP A 9 5.78 -8.81 -20.85
C ASP A 9 5.18 -7.82 -19.84
N PRO A 10 4.04 -8.16 -19.20
CA PRO A 10 3.37 -7.26 -18.26
C PRO A 10 4.23 -6.97 -17.03
N VAL A 11 5.16 -7.87 -16.68
CA VAL A 11 6.11 -7.67 -15.57
C VAL A 11 7.15 -6.60 -15.92
N ARG A 12 7.49 -6.46 -17.21
CA ARG A 12 8.50 -5.50 -17.69
C ARG A 12 7.92 -4.19 -18.21
N HIS A 13 6.67 -4.17 -18.64
CA HIS A 13 6.09 -3.04 -19.38
C HIS A 13 4.76 -2.52 -18.85
N GLY A 14 4.06 -3.26 -17.99
CA GLY A 14 2.93 -2.73 -17.24
C GLY A 14 3.45 -2.02 -15.99
N SER A 15 2.93 -0.83 -15.71
CA SER A 15 3.01 -0.22 -14.38
C SER A 15 2.37 -1.21 -13.39
N GLN A 16 3.12 -2.17 -12.87
CA GLN A 16 2.70 -2.90 -11.67
C GLN A 16 2.67 -1.83 -10.60
N GLN A 17 1.46 -1.36 -10.27
CA GLN A 17 1.27 -0.68 -9.00
C GLN A 17 1.93 -1.58 -7.95
N SER A 18 2.89 -1.02 -7.23
CA SER A 18 3.52 -1.76 -6.15
C SER A 18 2.47 -2.10 -5.10
N LEU A 19 2.64 -3.22 -4.38
CA LEU A 19 1.80 -3.55 -3.22
C LEU A 19 1.60 -2.34 -2.30
N PHE A 20 2.66 -1.54 -2.11
CA PHE A 20 2.58 -0.29 -1.36
C PHE A 20 1.57 0.70 -1.95
N GLU A 21 1.59 0.94 -3.27
CA GLU A 21 0.64 1.85 -3.93
C GLU A 21 -0.80 1.35 -3.78
N GLU A 22 -1.02 0.04 -3.90
CA GLU A 22 -2.36 -0.55 -3.71
C GLU A 22 -2.85 -0.38 -2.26
N LEU A 23 -2.01 -0.68 -1.27
CA LEU A 23 -2.30 -0.48 0.14
C LEU A 23 -2.46 1.01 0.48
N PHE A 24 -1.70 1.90 -0.16
CA PHE A 24 -1.77 3.34 0.07
C PHE A 24 -3.05 3.95 -0.48
N ASP A 25 -3.50 3.51 -1.65
CA ASP A 25 -4.78 3.93 -2.21
C ASP A 25 -5.93 3.51 -1.28
N LEU A 26 -5.93 2.25 -0.81
CA LEU A 26 -6.89 1.75 0.17
C LEU A 26 -6.84 2.55 1.50
N PHE A 27 -5.63 2.81 2.02
CA PHE A 27 -5.44 3.60 3.23
C PHE A 27 -6.06 5.00 3.11
N GLN A 28 -5.87 5.68 1.97
CA GLN A 28 -6.47 6.99 1.74
C GLN A 28 -7.99 6.95 1.71
N GLU A 29 -8.59 5.93 1.07
CA GLU A 29 -10.04 5.74 1.07
C GLU A 29 -10.56 5.53 2.50
N LEU A 30 -9.89 4.68 3.28
CA LEU A 30 -10.24 4.44 4.69
C LEU A 30 -10.10 5.72 5.52
N LEU A 31 -9.05 6.52 5.29
CA LEU A 31 -8.83 7.79 5.97
C LEU A 31 -9.96 8.80 5.70
N GLU A 32 -10.51 8.83 4.49
CA GLU A 32 -11.70 9.64 4.17
C GLU A 32 -12.94 9.15 4.93
N HIS A 33 -13.07 7.83 5.12
CA HIS A 33 -14.18 7.20 5.84
C HIS A 33 -14.09 7.35 7.36
N THR A 34 -12.88 7.40 7.92
CA THR A 34 -12.61 7.62 9.36
C THR A 34 -12.47 9.10 9.71
N ALA A 35 -12.87 10.00 8.80
CA ALA A 35 -12.80 11.46 9.00
C ALA A 35 -11.38 11.98 9.34
N GLY A 36 -10.35 11.33 8.78
CA GLY A 36 -8.95 11.67 9.01
C GLY A 36 -8.30 10.97 10.20
N ASP A 37 -9.00 10.03 10.86
CA ASP A 37 -8.41 9.22 11.92
C ASP A 37 -7.54 8.10 11.31
N ALA A 38 -6.22 8.29 11.40
CA ALA A 38 -5.25 7.34 10.86
C ALA A 38 -5.15 6.05 11.69
N GLU A 39 -5.37 6.12 13.02
CA GLU A 39 -5.36 4.93 13.88
C GLU A 39 -6.53 4.02 13.52
N GLU A 40 -7.72 4.60 13.36
CA GLU A 40 -8.91 3.85 12.95
C GLU A 40 -8.78 3.32 11.51
N ALA A 41 -8.18 4.08 10.59
CA ALA A 41 -7.96 3.61 9.23
C ALA A 41 -7.00 2.41 9.16
N LEU A 42 -5.95 2.40 9.99
CA LEU A 42 -5.00 1.28 10.08
C LEU A 42 -5.64 0.04 10.70
N ASP A 43 -6.48 0.19 11.73
CA ASP A 43 -7.24 -0.93 12.32
C ASP A 43 -8.16 -1.58 11.27
N TRP A 44 -8.82 -0.79 10.43
CA TRP A 44 -9.59 -1.31 9.30
C TRP A 44 -8.71 -2.06 8.28
N MET A 45 -7.49 -1.59 8.01
CA MET A 45 -6.56 -2.30 7.12
C MET A 45 -6.15 -3.66 7.70
N GLU A 46 -5.87 -3.75 9.00
CA GLU A 46 -5.56 -5.03 9.68
C GLU A 46 -6.73 -6.02 9.56
N GLN A 47 -7.97 -5.54 9.76
CA GLN A 47 -9.15 -6.40 9.59
C GLN A 47 -9.34 -6.88 8.14
N LEU A 48 -8.98 -6.05 7.16
CA LEU A 48 -9.05 -6.42 5.75
C LEU A 48 -7.93 -7.38 5.35
N ASP A 49 -6.73 -7.21 5.90
CA ASP A 49 -5.60 -8.12 5.68
C ASP A 49 -5.91 -9.52 6.23
N ASP A 50 -6.46 -9.63 7.45
CA ASP A 50 -6.89 -10.92 8.03
C ASP A 50 -7.99 -11.62 7.21
N GLN A 51 -8.86 -10.84 6.53
CA GLN A 51 -9.99 -11.40 5.78
C GLN A 51 -9.68 -11.72 4.31
N TYR A 52 -8.82 -10.91 3.68
CA TYR A 52 -8.55 -10.97 2.25
C TYR A 52 -7.10 -11.29 1.90
N ASP A 53 -6.25 -11.49 2.91
CA ASP A 53 -4.86 -11.87 2.74
C ASP A 53 -4.13 -10.84 1.83
N LEU A 54 -4.29 -9.54 2.13
CA LEU A 54 -3.88 -8.44 1.26
C LEU A 54 -2.38 -8.46 0.97
N THR A 55 -1.57 -8.93 1.91
CA THR A 55 -0.12 -9.08 1.74
C THR A 55 0.33 -10.50 1.42
N GLU A 56 -0.58 -11.48 1.33
CA GLU A 56 -0.22 -12.88 1.10
C GLU A 56 0.42 -13.07 -0.28
N GLY A 57 1.60 -13.68 -0.28
CA GLY A 57 2.39 -13.90 -1.50
C GLY A 57 3.38 -12.79 -1.82
N SER A 58 3.50 -11.77 -0.95
CA SER A 58 4.54 -10.74 -1.01
C SER A 58 5.62 -10.96 0.06
N ASP A 59 6.83 -10.43 -0.17
CA ASP A 59 7.90 -10.36 0.84
C ASP A 59 7.70 -9.21 1.84
N LYS A 60 6.55 -8.53 1.81
CA LYS A 60 6.20 -7.38 2.66
C LYS A 60 4.83 -7.59 3.26
N ASP A 61 4.70 -7.27 4.53
CA ASP A 61 3.45 -7.37 5.29
C ASP A 61 2.89 -5.98 5.62
N LEU A 62 1.73 -5.94 6.29
CA LEU A 62 1.08 -4.68 6.65
C LEU A 62 1.95 -3.84 7.61
N ASP A 63 2.74 -4.48 8.48
CA ASP A 63 3.74 -3.82 9.32
C ASP A 63 4.79 -3.05 8.47
N ASP A 64 5.29 -3.65 7.38
CA ASP A 64 6.24 -2.99 6.49
C ASP A 64 5.61 -1.77 5.82
N PHE A 65 4.32 -1.85 5.47
CA PHE A 65 3.55 -0.74 4.93
C PHE A 65 3.45 0.42 5.94
N ILE A 66 3.11 0.14 7.21
CA ILE A 66 3.02 1.14 8.28
C ILE A 66 4.38 1.82 8.52
N GLU A 67 5.46 1.05 8.56
CA GLU A 67 6.81 1.60 8.71
C GLU A 67 7.20 2.48 7.51
N GLU A 68 6.78 2.09 6.30
CA GLU A 68 7.00 2.90 5.11
C GLU A 68 6.18 4.22 5.14
N LEU A 69 4.95 4.20 5.65
CA LEU A 69 4.14 5.41 5.85
C LEU A 69 4.83 6.41 6.79
N LYS A 70 5.34 5.93 7.93
CA LYS A 70 6.11 6.76 8.88
C LYS A 70 7.37 7.31 8.23
N LYS A 71 8.13 6.47 7.53
CA LYS A 71 9.38 6.87 6.87
C LYS A 71 9.16 7.92 5.78
N ARG A 72 8.03 7.85 5.06
CA ARG A 72 7.65 8.81 4.03
C ARG A 72 7.03 10.09 4.59
N GLY A 73 6.69 10.12 5.88
CA GLY A 73 6.11 11.28 6.57
C GLY A 73 4.60 11.42 6.36
N TYR A 74 3.90 10.32 6.06
CA TYR A 74 2.43 10.30 6.00
C TYR A 74 1.78 10.13 7.38
N LEU A 75 2.52 9.53 8.31
CA LEU A 75 2.16 9.43 9.72
C LEU A 75 3.15 10.26 10.52
N GLU A 76 2.64 11.22 11.29
CA GLU A 76 3.41 11.95 12.29
C GLU A 76 2.98 11.39 13.65
N GLU A 77 3.93 10.83 14.42
CA GLU A 77 3.65 10.52 15.83
C GLU A 77 3.31 11.87 16.48
N GLY A 78 2.07 12.04 16.92
CA GLY A 78 1.64 13.30 17.51
C GLY A 78 2.56 13.67 18.68
N GLU A 79 3.45 14.64 18.46
CA GLU A 79 3.96 15.48 19.53
C GLU A 79 2.75 16.31 19.98
N ASP A 80 1.91 15.72 20.84
CA ASP A 80 1.00 16.47 21.69
C ASP A 80 1.90 17.38 22.55
N GLY A 81 1.95 18.67 22.17
CA GLY A 81 2.81 19.69 22.78
C GLY A 81 2.37 20.12 24.17
#